data_AF-A0A9E2L5A6-F1
#
_entry.id   AF-A0A9E2L5A6-F1
#
_cell.length_a   1.000
_cell.length_b   1.000
_cell.length_c   1.000
_cell.angle_alpha   90.00
_cell.angle_beta   90.00
_cell.angle_gamma   90.00
#
_symmetry.space_group_name_H-M   'P 1'
#
loop_
_entity.id
_entity.type
_entity.pdbx_description
1 polymer ?
#
loop_
_entity_poly.entity_id
_entity_poly.type
_entity_poly.pdbx_seq_one_letter_code
_entity_poly.pdbx_strand_id
1 'polypeptide(L)'
;MSDKKYMNILGNAVFGISLLTGFTACSDSIDEHYSPSAGVATKTLWEQVVSQPDLTDLAKILEKVHYYTTENKVSGLTYKDVLQANNKLTVWAPVNGSFNVDSLLAEIDRDEYSVDKRFIRNHINTFSRSVAGTELDSILMLNSKVNVLNNAENQFKGVDIVKRNIPATNGLLHKLAHAAQFQNNLYEYMQNTPQVDSLFKFFQARDTTYIDESQSVQGGIIDGEITYADTVWTTESKAFNYSYNYQGDTWDGIAANLKNEDSTFVMIMPTNQGWRTALDKTLPFYQYMSLPYANLDDENKPQTVKPDALQKKQAQMSIVNRLVFSPNRQKYYTLEDFGNTDSLFTTRGEVIDSPYCNNIFKGIQPIPVSNGYVYLADDYRYPLTQDIEVEGENSFYWNKKMISASTTWAAASVTKANRNPKISGSVSGNAYGYSAGATGTRQAANFVFKLPNVLSATYDIWAIIVPENIADTLKQNVLPLKFKATLNYYNGKSTTLSKEGPTKDFIADTAKVDTILLFENFKFPVAYKGVSGAYPLLTLEVSSRWSEWQGYGNKYANRIYVDKIILKGKDE
;
A
#
# COMPACT_ATOMS: atom_id res chain seq x y z
N MET A 1 51.45 -7.73 -3.43
CA MET A 1 50.52 -6.59 -3.30
C MET A 1 49.26 -6.74 -4.19
N SER A 2 48.92 -7.96 -4.63
CA SER A 2 47.82 -8.21 -5.61
C SER A 2 46.53 -8.78 -4.99
N ASP A 3 46.56 -9.25 -3.73
CA ASP A 3 45.47 -10.11 -3.23
C ASP A 3 44.42 -9.41 -2.36
N LYS A 4 44.51 -8.09 -2.17
CA LYS A 4 43.59 -7.34 -1.28
C LYS A 4 42.39 -6.70 -1.99
N LYS A 5 42.25 -6.80 -3.32
CA LYS A 5 41.14 -6.17 -4.06
C LYS A 5 39.89 -7.05 -4.24
N TYR A 6 39.94 -8.34 -3.92
CA TYR A 6 38.86 -9.29 -4.28
C TYR A 6 37.94 -9.72 -3.12
N MET A 7 38.23 -9.32 -1.87
CA MET A 7 37.48 -9.80 -0.70
C MET A 7 36.25 -8.97 -0.29
N ASN A 8 35.94 -7.85 -0.95
CA ASN A 8 34.87 -6.93 -0.50
C ASN A 8 33.58 -6.92 -1.36
N ILE A 9 33.45 -7.79 -2.37
CA ILE A 9 32.34 -7.69 -3.36
C ILE A 9 31.05 -8.40 -2.89
N LEU A 10 31.12 -9.29 -1.89
CA LEU A 10 29.98 -10.12 -1.45
C LEU A 10 29.38 -9.72 -0.08
N GLY A 11 29.88 -8.65 0.56
CA GLY A 11 29.57 -8.31 1.95
C GLY A 11 28.19 -7.72 2.24
N ASN A 12 27.37 -7.40 1.23
CA ASN A 12 26.13 -6.61 1.40
C ASN A 12 24.82 -7.36 1.06
N ALA A 13 24.83 -8.67 0.90
CA ALA A 13 23.58 -9.44 0.73
C ALA A 13 22.93 -9.71 2.10
N VAL A 14 21.79 -9.06 2.32
CA VAL A 14 21.01 -8.94 3.57
C VAL A 14 20.63 -10.30 4.19
N PHE A 15 20.80 -10.39 5.51
CA PHE A 15 20.21 -11.42 6.37
C PHE A 15 18.73 -11.08 6.66
N GLY A 16 17.83 -12.03 6.39
CA GLY A 16 16.43 -11.95 6.77
C GLY A 16 15.70 -13.23 6.38
N ILE A 17 15.62 -14.19 7.30
CA ILE A 17 14.84 -15.43 7.13
C ILE A 17 13.53 -15.23 7.87
N SER A 18 12.40 -15.22 7.14
CA SER A 18 11.09 -15.50 7.72
C SER A 18 10.35 -16.52 6.85
N LEU A 19 9.91 -17.60 7.51
CA LEU A 19 9.36 -18.82 6.90
C LEU A 19 8.01 -18.57 6.21
N LEU A 20 7.89 -19.01 4.95
CA LEU A 20 6.61 -19.39 4.34
C LEU A 20 6.17 -20.73 4.96
N THR A 21 5.06 -20.72 5.70
CA THR A 21 4.49 -21.91 6.33
C THR A 21 3.54 -22.63 5.38
N GLY A 22 3.72 -23.94 5.25
CA GLY A 22 2.92 -24.82 4.39
C GLY A 22 3.48 -26.24 4.24
N PHE A 23 4.70 -26.52 4.70
CA PHE A 23 5.23 -27.88 4.78
C PHE A 23 5.75 -28.16 6.20
N THR A 24 5.57 -29.40 6.65
CA THR A 24 5.99 -29.89 7.96
C THR A 24 7.44 -29.50 8.25
N ALA A 25 7.66 -28.77 9.35
CA ALA A 25 8.98 -28.42 9.82
C ALA A 25 9.75 -29.69 10.21
N CYS A 26 10.66 -30.14 9.36
CA CYS A 26 11.71 -31.07 9.76
C CYS A 26 12.87 -30.27 10.35
N SER A 27 13.29 -30.66 11.54
CA SER A 27 14.50 -30.20 12.19
C SER A 27 15.71 -30.81 11.48
N ASP A 28 16.14 -30.27 10.34
CA ASP A 28 17.36 -30.73 9.69
C ASP A 28 18.60 -29.99 10.19
N SER A 29 19.61 -30.79 10.54
CA SER A 29 20.91 -30.30 10.97
C SER A 29 21.65 -29.67 9.81
N ILE A 30 22.03 -28.40 9.98
CA ILE A 30 22.85 -27.59 9.07
C ILE A 30 24.05 -28.37 8.48
N ASP A 31 24.64 -29.33 9.19
CA ASP A 31 25.84 -30.06 8.78
C ASP A 31 25.66 -30.99 7.56
N GLU A 32 24.47 -31.53 7.29
CA GLU A 32 24.31 -32.51 6.21
C GLU A 32 24.43 -31.90 4.80
N HIS A 33 24.08 -30.61 4.64
CA HIS A 33 24.10 -29.92 3.33
C HIS A 33 25.43 -29.22 2.98
N TYR A 34 26.39 -29.18 3.91
CA TYR A 34 27.72 -28.57 3.72
C TYR A 34 28.86 -29.60 3.69
N SER A 35 28.53 -30.89 3.60
CA SER A 35 29.51 -31.97 3.60
C SER A 35 30.47 -31.91 2.39
N PRO A 36 31.78 -32.16 2.58
CA PRO A 36 32.74 -32.20 1.48
C PRO A 36 32.43 -33.35 0.53
N SER A 37 32.33 -33.05 -0.76
CA SER A 37 32.18 -34.02 -1.85
C SER A 37 33.29 -35.07 -1.85
N ALA A 38 32.96 -36.33 -2.12
CA ALA A 38 33.93 -37.40 -2.32
C ALA A 38 34.80 -37.14 -3.56
N GLY A 39 36.03 -36.65 -3.35
CA GLY A 39 37.04 -36.41 -4.38
C GLY A 39 37.80 -35.10 -4.14
N VAL A 40 39.12 -35.11 -4.31
CA VAL A 40 39.94 -33.89 -4.23
C VAL A 40 39.65 -33.04 -5.46
N ALA A 41 38.92 -31.93 -5.28
CA ALA A 41 38.68 -30.98 -6.35
C ALA A 41 40.00 -30.33 -6.80
N THR A 42 40.29 -30.38 -8.11
CA THR A 42 41.50 -29.79 -8.70
C THR A 42 41.22 -28.66 -9.68
N LYS A 43 39.94 -28.47 -10.06
CA LYS A 43 39.48 -27.45 -11.01
C LYS A 43 38.58 -26.41 -10.34
N THR A 44 38.65 -25.15 -10.75
CA THR A 44 37.67 -24.12 -10.39
C THR A 44 36.30 -24.38 -11.03
N LEU A 45 35.25 -23.68 -10.61
CA LEU A 45 33.93 -23.74 -11.25
C LEU A 45 34.00 -23.37 -12.73
N TRP A 46 34.78 -22.34 -13.08
CA TRP A 46 35.01 -21.97 -14.47
C TRP A 46 35.69 -23.10 -15.26
N GLU A 47 36.76 -23.68 -14.73
CA GLU A 47 37.47 -24.80 -15.36
C GLU A 47 36.58 -26.05 -15.47
N GLN A 48 35.67 -26.28 -14.51
CA GLN A 48 34.67 -27.34 -14.59
C GLN A 48 33.68 -27.09 -15.73
N VAL A 49 33.16 -25.88 -15.87
CA VAL A 49 32.24 -25.50 -16.97
C VAL A 49 32.89 -25.72 -18.33
N VAL A 50 34.09 -25.18 -18.55
CA VAL A 50 34.79 -25.27 -19.85
C VAL A 50 35.22 -26.70 -20.18
N SER A 51 35.48 -27.53 -19.16
CA SER A 51 35.86 -28.93 -19.40
C SER A 51 34.70 -29.86 -19.77
N GLN A 52 33.46 -29.37 -19.76
CA GLN A 52 32.28 -30.16 -20.10
C GLN A 52 31.75 -29.80 -21.50
N PRO A 53 31.72 -30.75 -22.45
CA PRO A 53 31.34 -30.48 -23.84
C PRO A 53 29.87 -30.06 -23.99
N ASP A 54 29.03 -30.38 -23.01
CA ASP A 54 27.61 -30.03 -22.99
C ASP A 54 27.31 -28.69 -22.29
N LEU A 55 28.32 -27.91 -21.90
CA LEU A 55 28.16 -26.59 -21.28
C LEU A 55 28.81 -25.44 -22.09
N THR A 56 29.20 -25.70 -23.35
CA THR A 56 29.88 -24.72 -24.19
C THR A 56 29.05 -23.46 -24.46
N ASP A 57 27.73 -23.57 -24.55
CA ASP A 57 26.86 -22.41 -24.76
C ASP A 57 26.75 -21.56 -23.49
N LEU A 58 26.71 -22.18 -22.31
CA LEU A 58 26.75 -21.46 -21.04
C LEU A 58 28.09 -20.74 -20.88
N ALA A 59 29.20 -21.39 -21.24
CA ALA A 59 30.53 -20.79 -21.20
C ALA A 59 30.60 -19.50 -22.02
N LYS A 60 30.05 -19.48 -23.25
CA LYS A 60 30.01 -18.28 -24.12
C LYS A 60 29.31 -17.10 -23.44
N ILE A 61 28.22 -17.35 -22.71
CA ILE A 61 27.48 -16.31 -21.99
C ILE A 61 28.31 -15.79 -20.80
N LEU A 62 28.87 -16.70 -19.99
CA LEU A 62 29.67 -16.34 -18.80
C LEU A 62 30.95 -15.57 -19.13
N GLU A 63 31.52 -15.75 -20.33
CA GLU A 63 32.67 -14.95 -20.81
C GLU A 63 32.32 -13.52 -21.21
N LYS A 64 31.06 -13.27 -21.55
CA LYS A 64 30.61 -11.97 -22.06
C LYS A 64 29.94 -11.13 -21.00
N VAL A 65 29.15 -11.74 -20.12
CA VAL A 65 28.36 -11.01 -19.13
C VAL A 65 29.22 -10.56 -17.95
N HIS A 66 29.19 -9.26 -17.70
CA HIS A 66 29.80 -8.64 -16.55
C HIS A 66 29.03 -8.89 -15.26
N TYR A 67 29.75 -8.97 -14.15
CA TYR A 67 29.14 -9.02 -12.83
C TYR A 67 28.68 -7.63 -12.42
N TYR A 68 27.39 -7.45 -12.12
CA TYR A 68 26.84 -6.19 -11.62
C TYR A 68 26.83 -6.14 -10.10
N THR A 69 26.96 -4.98 -9.49
CA THR A 69 26.76 -4.82 -8.02
C THR A 69 25.39 -4.23 -7.72
N THR A 70 24.89 -3.36 -8.60
CA THR A 70 23.51 -2.86 -8.65
C THR A 70 23.05 -2.80 -10.12
N GLU A 71 21.78 -2.49 -10.38
CA GLU A 71 21.24 -2.35 -11.75
C GLU A 71 22.00 -1.32 -12.61
N ASN A 72 22.64 -0.33 -11.98
CA ASN A 72 23.37 0.73 -12.66
C ASN A 72 24.89 0.66 -12.45
N LYS A 73 25.42 -0.39 -11.82
CA LYS A 73 26.86 -0.52 -11.52
C LYS A 73 27.43 -1.84 -11.99
N VAL A 74 28.02 -1.82 -13.17
CA VAL A 74 28.77 -2.92 -13.76
C VAL A 74 30.19 -2.98 -13.17
N SER A 75 30.68 -4.18 -12.87
CA SER A 75 32.10 -4.38 -12.53
C SER A 75 32.92 -4.65 -13.78
N GLY A 76 34.23 -4.40 -13.73
CA GLY A 76 35.15 -4.79 -14.81
C GLY A 76 35.43 -6.30 -14.90
N LEU A 77 34.71 -7.13 -14.13
CA LEU A 77 34.87 -8.59 -14.09
C LEU A 77 33.69 -9.25 -14.79
N THR A 78 33.98 -10.28 -15.56
CA THR A 78 32.98 -11.18 -16.15
C THR A 78 32.61 -12.31 -15.18
N TYR A 79 31.52 -13.03 -15.43
CA TYR A 79 31.21 -14.22 -14.64
C TYR A 79 32.26 -15.33 -14.76
N LYS A 80 33.01 -15.39 -15.86
CA LYS A 80 34.23 -16.21 -15.95
C LYS A 80 35.22 -15.86 -14.83
N ASP A 81 35.50 -14.58 -14.61
CA ASP A 81 36.44 -14.14 -13.57
C ASP A 81 35.90 -14.45 -12.17
N VAL A 82 34.59 -14.26 -11.95
CA VAL A 82 33.91 -14.59 -10.69
C VAL A 82 33.98 -16.09 -10.38
N LEU A 83 33.77 -16.95 -11.38
CA LEU A 83 33.81 -18.41 -11.25
C LEU A 83 35.23 -19.00 -11.24
N GLN A 84 36.23 -18.23 -11.66
CA GLN A 84 37.65 -18.58 -11.48
C GLN A 84 38.15 -18.19 -10.09
N ALA A 85 37.60 -17.12 -9.50
CA ALA A 85 37.99 -16.63 -8.17
C ALA A 85 37.62 -17.59 -7.04
N ASN A 86 38.31 -17.49 -5.89
CA ASN A 86 38.10 -18.36 -4.74
C ASN A 86 36.85 -18.00 -3.90
N ASN A 87 35.70 -17.85 -4.55
CA ASN A 87 34.40 -17.64 -3.92
C ASN A 87 33.66 -18.97 -3.84
N LYS A 88 33.22 -19.39 -2.64
CA LYS A 88 32.41 -20.61 -2.49
C LYS A 88 31.02 -20.39 -3.06
N LEU A 89 30.74 -20.98 -4.23
CA LEU A 89 29.49 -20.83 -4.97
C LEU A 89 28.91 -22.19 -5.39
N THR A 90 27.65 -22.19 -5.79
CA THR A 90 27.03 -23.30 -6.52
C THR A 90 26.52 -22.81 -7.87
N VAL A 91 26.82 -23.56 -8.94
CA VAL A 91 26.34 -23.29 -10.30
C VAL A 91 25.36 -24.38 -10.71
N TRP A 92 24.16 -23.96 -11.12
CA TRP A 92 23.10 -24.80 -11.67
C TRP A 92 23.09 -24.64 -13.20
N ALA A 93 23.98 -25.35 -13.87
CA ALA A 93 24.28 -25.12 -15.29
C ALA A 93 23.28 -25.81 -16.23
N PRO A 94 22.48 -25.09 -17.03
CA PRO A 94 21.69 -25.72 -18.09
C PRO A 94 22.59 -26.26 -19.20
N VAL A 95 22.28 -27.46 -19.68
CA VAL A 95 23.02 -28.09 -20.79
C VAL A 95 22.74 -27.40 -22.14
N ASN A 96 23.65 -27.55 -23.09
CA ASN A 96 23.53 -27.03 -24.45
C ASN A 96 22.18 -27.40 -25.10
N GLY A 97 21.65 -26.49 -25.93
CA GLY A 97 20.36 -26.66 -26.61
C GLY A 97 19.12 -26.51 -25.72
N SER A 98 19.29 -26.35 -24.40
CA SER A 98 18.16 -26.22 -23.47
C SER A 98 17.75 -24.78 -23.16
N PHE A 99 18.46 -23.80 -23.75
CA PHE A 99 18.14 -22.38 -23.76
C PHE A 99 18.62 -21.74 -25.07
N ASN A 100 18.07 -20.59 -25.42
CA ASN A 100 18.43 -19.89 -26.66
C ASN A 100 19.65 -18.98 -26.44
N VAL A 101 20.85 -19.53 -26.70
CA VAL A 101 22.12 -18.81 -26.56
C VAL A 101 22.18 -17.56 -27.45
N ASP A 102 21.70 -17.62 -28.69
CA ASP A 102 21.73 -16.49 -29.62
C ASP A 102 20.83 -15.33 -29.15
N SER A 103 19.67 -15.65 -28.58
CA SER A 103 18.79 -14.65 -27.98
C SER A 103 19.43 -13.97 -26.78
N LEU A 104 20.12 -14.72 -25.92
CA LEU A 104 20.83 -14.15 -24.77
C LEU A 104 22.01 -13.30 -25.24
N LEU A 105 22.80 -13.75 -26.22
CA LEU A 105 23.89 -12.97 -26.81
C LEU A 105 23.39 -11.65 -27.41
N ALA A 106 22.27 -11.68 -28.14
CA ALA A 106 21.65 -10.46 -28.67
C ALA A 106 21.04 -9.56 -27.58
N GLU A 107 20.62 -10.13 -26.44
CA GLU A 107 20.14 -9.36 -25.28
C GLU A 107 21.29 -8.70 -24.53
N ILE A 108 22.48 -9.33 -24.44
CA ILE A 108 23.68 -8.72 -23.86
C ILE A 108 24.00 -7.38 -24.53
N ASP A 109 23.92 -7.32 -25.86
CA ASP A 109 24.20 -6.09 -26.61
C ASP A 109 23.15 -4.97 -26.39
N ARG A 110 21.95 -5.31 -25.88
CA ARG A 110 20.84 -4.37 -25.66
C ARG A 110 20.68 -3.97 -24.19
N ASP A 111 20.74 -4.95 -23.30
CA ASP A 111 20.53 -4.85 -21.85
C ASP A 111 21.23 -6.03 -21.14
N GLU A 112 22.54 -5.93 -21.01
CA GLU A 112 23.37 -6.94 -20.34
C GLU A 112 22.93 -7.21 -18.89
N TYR A 113 22.43 -6.19 -18.18
CA TYR A 113 21.95 -6.35 -16.81
C TYR A 113 20.72 -7.28 -16.74
N SER A 114 19.81 -7.20 -17.72
CA SER A 114 18.69 -8.14 -17.82
C SER A 114 19.18 -9.60 -17.91
N VAL A 115 20.24 -9.87 -18.69
CA VAL A 115 20.85 -11.20 -18.82
C VAL A 115 21.54 -11.64 -17.52
N ASP A 116 22.31 -10.75 -16.89
CA ASP A 116 22.90 -10.97 -15.55
C ASP A 116 21.83 -11.40 -14.55
N LYS A 117 20.79 -10.57 -14.39
CA LYS A 117 19.76 -10.73 -13.36
C LYS A 117 18.85 -11.93 -13.62
N ARG A 118 18.34 -12.07 -14.84
CA ARG A 118 17.28 -13.04 -15.17
C ARG A 118 17.84 -14.41 -15.50
N PHE A 119 19.00 -14.47 -16.15
CA PHE A 119 19.60 -15.73 -16.55
C PHE A 119 20.70 -16.16 -15.57
N ILE A 120 21.83 -15.46 -15.52
CA ILE A 120 23.01 -15.96 -14.80
C ILE A 120 22.77 -16.09 -13.30
N ARG A 121 22.30 -15.02 -12.67
CA ARG A 121 22.05 -14.99 -11.22
C ARG A 121 20.93 -15.91 -10.77
N ASN A 122 20.03 -16.31 -11.67
CA ASN A 122 19.00 -17.30 -11.39
C ASN A 122 19.55 -18.73 -11.32
N HIS A 123 20.79 -18.94 -11.77
CA HIS A 123 21.48 -20.23 -11.83
C HIS A 123 22.72 -20.29 -10.93
N ILE A 124 22.98 -19.26 -10.11
CA ILE A 124 24.11 -19.24 -9.19
C ILE A 124 23.63 -18.82 -7.79
N ASN A 125 24.09 -19.51 -6.76
CA ASN A 125 23.90 -19.11 -5.37
C ASN A 125 25.23 -19.10 -4.61
N THR A 126 25.25 -18.40 -3.47
CA THR A 126 26.37 -18.42 -2.54
C THR A 126 26.42 -19.74 -1.77
N PHE A 127 27.63 -20.10 -1.36
CA PHE A 127 27.99 -21.34 -0.68
C PHE A 127 27.81 -22.60 -1.53
N SER A 128 28.54 -23.65 -1.18
CA SER A 128 28.38 -24.98 -1.78
C SER A 128 27.08 -25.60 -1.29
N ARG A 129 26.22 -26.01 -2.22
CA ARG A 129 24.97 -26.73 -1.96
C ARG A 129 25.04 -28.09 -2.63
N SER A 130 25.17 -29.15 -1.83
CA SER A 130 25.06 -30.51 -2.33
C SER A 130 23.59 -30.88 -2.55
N VAL A 131 23.35 -31.75 -3.53
CA VAL A 131 22.07 -32.43 -3.73
C VAL A 131 22.20 -33.79 -3.08
N ALA A 132 21.56 -33.95 -1.92
CA ALA A 132 21.57 -35.15 -1.08
C ALA A 132 20.25 -35.21 -0.32
N GLY A 133 19.91 -36.35 0.27
CA GLY A 133 18.68 -36.48 1.06
C GLY A 133 17.41 -36.60 0.23
N THR A 134 16.27 -36.30 0.87
CA THR A 134 14.90 -36.43 0.33
C THR A 134 14.02 -35.21 0.59
N GLU A 135 14.59 -34.16 1.17
CA GLU A 135 13.93 -32.94 1.59
C GLU A 135 13.69 -31.92 0.45
N LEU A 136 12.79 -30.98 0.72
CA LEU A 136 12.58 -29.78 -0.09
C LEU A 136 13.36 -28.62 0.52
N ASP A 137 14.32 -28.09 -0.23
CA ASP A 137 15.16 -26.97 0.20
C ASP A 137 14.78 -25.68 -0.52
N SER A 138 14.82 -24.57 0.20
CA SER A 138 14.72 -23.22 -0.37
C SER A 138 16.11 -22.61 -0.55
N ILE A 139 16.46 -22.30 -1.80
CA ILE A 139 17.77 -21.78 -2.16
C ILE A 139 17.64 -20.32 -2.60
N LEU A 140 18.28 -19.42 -1.85
CA LEU A 140 18.42 -18.02 -2.21
C LEU A 140 19.48 -17.88 -3.32
N MET A 141 19.05 -17.38 -4.47
CA MET A 141 19.89 -17.17 -5.64
C MET A 141 20.56 -15.78 -5.61
N LEU A 142 21.58 -15.56 -6.46
CA LEU A 142 22.27 -14.27 -6.53
C LEU A 142 21.37 -13.10 -7.00
N ASN A 143 20.23 -13.39 -7.63
CA ASN A 143 19.22 -12.38 -7.98
C ASN A 143 18.19 -12.15 -6.87
N SER A 144 18.45 -12.66 -5.66
CA SER A 144 17.57 -12.62 -4.49
C SER A 144 16.27 -13.42 -4.62
N LYS A 145 16.06 -14.16 -5.72
CA LYS A 145 14.93 -15.08 -5.84
C LYS A 145 15.17 -16.32 -4.99
N VAL A 146 14.10 -16.88 -4.44
CA VAL A 146 14.12 -18.20 -3.80
C VAL A 146 13.67 -19.24 -4.82
N ASN A 147 14.52 -20.23 -5.09
CA ASN A 147 14.19 -21.38 -5.92
C ASN A 147 14.16 -22.64 -5.06
N VAL A 148 13.23 -23.55 -5.35
CA VAL A 148 13.07 -24.81 -4.61
C VAL A 148 13.96 -25.89 -5.21
N LEU A 149 14.76 -26.55 -4.38
CA LEU A 149 15.44 -27.80 -4.69
C LEU A 149 14.63 -28.96 -4.10
N ASN A 150 14.17 -29.87 -4.94
CA ASN A 150 13.55 -31.11 -4.54
C ASN A 150 14.59 -32.23 -4.59
N ASN A 151 15.15 -32.61 -3.43
CA ASN A 151 16.17 -33.65 -3.37
C ASN A 151 15.61 -35.04 -3.69
N ALA A 152 14.36 -35.32 -3.29
CA ALA A 152 13.70 -36.60 -3.57
C ALA A 152 13.48 -36.84 -5.08
N GLU A 153 13.06 -35.80 -5.80
CA GLU A 153 12.83 -35.88 -7.25
C GLU A 153 14.08 -35.53 -8.06
N ASN A 154 15.16 -35.11 -7.41
CA ASN A 154 16.40 -34.65 -8.05
C ASN A 154 16.14 -33.52 -9.05
N GLN A 155 15.35 -32.52 -8.62
CA GLN A 155 14.94 -31.38 -9.43
C GLN A 155 15.29 -30.05 -8.77
N PHE A 156 15.79 -29.10 -9.57
CA PHE A 156 15.95 -27.71 -9.16
C PHE A 156 14.93 -26.85 -9.91
N LYS A 157 14.03 -26.20 -9.17
CA LYS A 157 12.91 -25.42 -9.70
C LYS A 157 12.06 -26.22 -10.71
N GLY A 158 11.78 -27.48 -10.39
CA GLY A 158 11.05 -28.40 -11.26
C GLY A 158 11.81 -28.85 -12.52
N VAL A 159 13.10 -28.52 -12.63
CA VAL A 159 13.97 -28.96 -13.73
C VAL A 159 14.87 -30.09 -13.25
N ASP A 160 14.89 -31.20 -13.97
CA ASP A 160 15.72 -32.36 -13.66
C ASP A 160 17.22 -32.01 -13.60
N ILE A 161 17.89 -32.50 -12.55
CA ILE A 161 19.34 -32.38 -12.37
C ILE A 161 20.01 -33.59 -13.03
N VAL A 162 20.48 -33.42 -14.27
CA VAL A 162 21.07 -34.51 -15.07
C VAL A 162 22.44 -34.96 -14.56
N LYS A 163 23.15 -34.10 -13.83
CA LYS A 163 24.38 -34.48 -13.12
C LYS A 163 24.58 -33.60 -11.90
N ARG A 164 24.70 -34.20 -10.72
CA ARG A 164 24.83 -33.47 -9.45
C ARG A 164 26.21 -33.60 -8.82
N ASN A 165 26.51 -32.69 -7.90
CA ASN A 165 27.65 -32.74 -6.98
C ASN A 165 29.01 -32.82 -7.69
N ILE A 166 29.20 -32.12 -8.81
CA ILE A 166 30.50 -32.07 -9.49
C ILE A 166 31.42 -31.14 -8.69
N PRO A 167 32.53 -31.65 -8.10
CA PRO A 167 33.33 -30.88 -7.17
C PRO A 167 34.23 -29.85 -7.88
N ALA A 168 34.24 -28.62 -7.37
CA ALA A 168 35.18 -27.58 -7.77
C ALA A 168 35.95 -27.03 -6.55
N THR A 169 37.17 -26.52 -6.75
CA THR A 169 38.02 -25.97 -5.68
C THR A 169 37.32 -24.84 -4.92
N ASN A 170 36.48 -24.08 -5.63
CA ASN A 170 35.69 -22.96 -5.15
C ASN A 170 34.17 -23.26 -5.14
N GLY A 171 33.71 -24.52 -5.15
CA GLY A 171 32.26 -24.74 -5.08
C GLY A 171 31.73 -26.09 -5.56
N LEU A 172 30.47 -26.08 -5.99
CA LEU A 172 29.80 -27.21 -6.63
C LEU A 172 29.16 -26.82 -7.96
N LEU A 173 29.26 -27.72 -8.93
CA LEU A 173 28.56 -27.61 -10.20
C LEU A 173 27.50 -28.72 -10.29
N HIS A 174 26.29 -28.33 -10.65
CA HIS A 174 25.20 -29.21 -11.06
C HIS A 174 24.85 -28.92 -12.51
N LYS A 175 24.39 -29.93 -13.24
CA LYS A 175 23.87 -29.79 -14.59
C LYS A 175 22.36 -29.98 -14.59
N LEU A 176 21.65 -29.09 -15.25
CA LEU A 176 20.20 -29.12 -15.41
C LEU A 176 19.83 -29.55 -16.82
N ALA A 177 18.72 -30.28 -16.95
CA ALA A 177 18.15 -30.65 -18.25
C ALA A 177 17.72 -29.43 -19.07
N HIS A 178 17.25 -28.38 -18.38
CA HIS A 178 16.80 -27.11 -18.97
C HIS A 178 17.25 -25.90 -18.16
N ALA A 179 17.15 -24.70 -18.73
CA ALA A 179 17.29 -23.47 -17.95
C ALA A 179 16.13 -23.35 -16.95
N ALA A 180 16.45 -23.11 -15.69
CA ALA A 180 15.47 -22.77 -14.67
C ALA A 180 14.82 -21.43 -15.03
N GLN A 181 13.49 -21.41 -15.14
CA GLN A 181 12.75 -20.22 -15.56
C GLN A 181 12.92 -19.09 -14.55
N PHE A 182 13.16 -17.87 -15.01
CA PHE A 182 13.10 -16.68 -14.16
C PHE A 182 11.64 -16.37 -13.82
N GLN A 183 11.33 -16.24 -12.54
CA GLN A 183 9.98 -15.89 -12.08
C GLN A 183 9.98 -14.43 -11.65
N ASN A 184 9.23 -13.60 -12.39
CA ASN A 184 9.11 -12.17 -12.10
C ASN A 184 8.51 -11.95 -10.71
N ASN A 185 8.88 -10.87 -10.03
CA ASN A 185 8.08 -10.32 -8.92
C ASN A 185 6.93 -9.47 -9.45
N LEU A 186 6.07 -8.95 -8.57
CA LEU A 186 4.93 -8.12 -8.98
C LEU A 186 5.35 -6.92 -9.86
N TYR A 187 6.43 -6.21 -9.53
CA TYR A 187 6.87 -5.05 -10.32
C TYR A 187 7.46 -5.47 -11.67
N GLU A 188 8.32 -6.50 -11.69
CA GLU A 188 8.89 -7.07 -12.92
C GLU A 188 7.80 -7.63 -13.82
N TYR A 189 6.77 -8.24 -13.26
CA TYR A 189 5.63 -8.75 -14.01
C TYR A 189 4.92 -7.60 -14.72
N MET A 190 4.65 -6.51 -14.00
CA MET A 190 4.04 -5.31 -14.55
C MET A 190 4.90 -4.64 -15.63
N GLN A 191 6.22 -4.57 -15.44
CA GLN A 191 7.17 -4.04 -16.42
C GLN A 191 7.19 -4.86 -17.73
N ASN A 192 7.05 -6.18 -17.63
CA ASN A 192 7.20 -7.10 -18.76
C ASN A 192 5.86 -7.54 -19.38
N THR A 193 4.73 -6.99 -18.93
CA THR A 193 3.39 -7.39 -19.38
C THR A 193 2.70 -6.23 -20.10
N PRO A 194 2.67 -6.20 -21.44
CA PRO A 194 2.08 -5.09 -22.21
C PRO A 194 0.59 -4.82 -21.90
N GLN A 195 -0.14 -5.83 -21.42
CA GLN A 195 -1.55 -5.72 -21.04
C GLN A 195 -1.79 -4.77 -19.85
N VAL A 196 -0.78 -4.49 -19.03
CA VAL A 196 -0.89 -3.60 -17.84
C VAL A 196 0.01 -2.37 -17.95
N ASP A 197 0.47 -2.03 -19.15
CA ASP A 197 1.37 -0.91 -19.43
C ASP A 197 0.88 0.44 -18.88
N SER A 198 -0.43 0.68 -18.86
CA SER A 198 -1.01 1.91 -18.27
C SER A 198 -0.74 2.03 -16.78
N LEU A 199 -0.83 0.91 -16.05
CA LEU A 199 -0.51 0.83 -14.63
C LEU A 199 1.00 0.92 -14.42
N PHE A 200 1.80 0.23 -15.25
CA PHE A 200 3.25 0.32 -15.20
C PHE A 200 3.74 1.77 -15.36
N LYS A 201 3.26 2.47 -16.40
CA LYS A 201 3.59 3.88 -16.65
C LYS A 201 3.17 4.79 -15.51
N PHE A 202 2.08 4.47 -14.79
CA PHE A 202 1.70 5.21 -13.59
C PHE A 202 2.78 5.10 -12.50
N PHE A 203 3.29 3.90 -12.22
CA PHE A 203 4.37 3.71 -11.26
C PHE A 203 5.70 4.28 -11.76
N GLN A 204 6.07 3.98 -13.02
CA GLN A 204 7.31 4.44 -13.64
C GLN A 204 7.44 5.96 -13.66
N ALA A 205 6.37 6.70 -13.94
CA ALA A 205 6.38 8.17 -13.90
C ALA A 205 6.68 8.75 -12.50
N ARG A 206 6.73 7.92 -11.47
CA ARG A 206 7.01 8.27 -10.07
C ARG A 206 8.29 7.61 -9.55
N ASP A 207 9.02 6.89 -10.40
CA ASP A 207 10.33 6.37 -10.08
C ASP A 207 11.33 7.54 -10.10
N THR A 208 12.25 7.55 -9.13
CA THR A 208 13.30 8.56 -9.04
C THR A 208 14.66 7.88 -9.07
N THR A 209 15.51 8.31 -10.00
CA THR A 209 16.90 7.88 -10.08
C THR A 209 17.80 8.92 -9.44
N TYR A 210 18.62 8.51 -8.47
CA TYR A 210 19.53 9.40 -7.74
C TYR A 210 20.87 8.71 -7.45
N ILE A 211 21.88 9.50 -7.10
CA ILE A 211 23.18 8.99 -6.68
C ILE A 211 23.08 8.49 -5.24
N ASP A 212 23.36 7.21 -5.02
CA ASP A 212 23.60 6.67 -3.68
C ASP A 212 25.00 7.10 -3.24
N GLU A 213 25.07 8.22 -2.52
CA GLU A 213 26.32 8.80 -2.04
C GLU A 213 27.09 7.82 -1.14
N SER A 214 26.39 6.97 -0.39
CA SER A 214 26.99 6.01 0.54
C SER A 214 27.73 4.86 -0.16
N GLN A 215 27.30 4.52 -1.36
CA GLN A 215 27.91 3.49 -2.21
C GLN A 215 28.85 4.10 -3.27
N SER A 216 28.82 5.43 -3.45
CA SER A 216 29.65 6.17 -4.38
C SER A 216 31.02 6.50 -3.78
N VAL A 217 32.01 6.67 -4.65
CA VAL A 217 33.36 7.10 -4.23
C VAL A 217 33.43 8.61 -4.34
N GLN A 218 33.45 9.27 -3.18
CA GLN A 218 33.56 10.72 -3.09
C GLN A 218 34.88 11.20 -3.74
N GLY A 219 34.74 12.18 -4.64
CA GLY A 219 35.83 12.90 -5.29
C GLY A 219 36.21 14.19 -4.55
N GLY A 220 36.90 15.09 -5.25
CA GLY A 220 37.24 16.42 -4.71
C GLY A 220 36.02 17.33 -4.58
N ILE A 221 36.18 18.46 -3.90
CA ILE A 221 35.18 19.54 -3.90
C ILE A 221 35.56 20.50 -5.02
N ILE A 222 34.65 20.75 -5.96
CA ILE A 222 34.81 21.74 -7.04
C ILE A 222 33.66 22.74 -6.89
N ASP A 223 33.99 24.03 -6.81
CA ASP A 223 33.02 25.13 -6.66
C ASP A 223 32.04 25.00 -5.48
N GLY A 224 32.47 24.34 -4.41
CA GLY A 224 31.67 24.14 -3.20
C GLY A 224 30.72 22.95 -3.25
N GLU A 225 30.68 22.21 -4.37
CA GLU A 225 29.91 20.97 -4.51
C GLU A 225 30.84 19.75 -4.42
N ILE A 226 30.33 18.68 -3.80
CA ILE A 226 31.03 17.39 -3.73
C ILE A 226 30.96 16.73 -5.12
N THR A 227 32.11 16.44 -5.71
CA THR A 227 32.18 15.61 -6.92
C THR A 227 32.29 14.14 -6.55
N TYR A 228 32.00 13.24 -7.49
CA TYR A 228 32.13 11.78 -7.30
C TYR A 228 33.09 11.21 -8.34
N ALA A 229 34.09 10.45 -7.88
CA ALA A 229 35.05 9.77 -8.75
C ALA A 229 34.45 8.49 -9.38
N ASP A 230 33.51 7.86 -8.68
CA ASP A 230 32.70 6.74 -9.16
C ASP A 230 31.29 6.88 -8.57
N THR A 231 30.26 6.93 -9.42
CA THR A 231 28.87 7.16 -8.99
C THR A 231 28.08 5.85 -9.02
N VAL A 232 27.31 5.61 -7.96
CA VAL A 232 26.34 4.53 -7.91
C VAL A 232 24.96 5.14 -8.03
N TRP A 233 24.27 4.83 -9.11
CA TRP A 233 22.90 5.28 -9.32
C TRP A 233 21.92 4.22 -8.81
N THR A 234 20.85 4.65 -8.17
CA THR A 234 19.78 3.79 -7.69
C THR A 234 18.43 4.35 -8.11
N THR A 235 17.51 3.48 -8.53
CA THR A 235 16.14 3.87 -8.88
C THR A 235 15.16 3.41 -7.80
N GLU A 236 14.63 4.37 -7.04
CA GLU A 236 13.60 4.10 -6.04
C GLU A 236 12.21 4.36 -6.62
N SER A 237 11.33 3.38 -6.45
CA SER A 237 9.91 3.51 -6.77
C SER A 237 9.17 4.17 -5.61
N LYS A 238 9.17 5.51 -5.59
CA LYS A 238 8.57 6.30 -4.50
C LYS A 238 7.10 5.96 -4.25
N ALA A 239 6.38 5.57 -5.31
CA ALA A 239 5.00 5.11 -5.24
C ALA A 239 4.79 3.87 -4.35
N PHE A 240 5.85 3.18 -3.89
CA PHE A 240 5.76 2.08 -2.93
C PHE A 240 5.73 2.51 -1.47
N ASN A 241 6.18 3.73 -1.16
CA ASN A 241 6.21 4.24 0.20
C ASN A 241 4.79 4.53 0.73
N TYR A 242 4.62 4.58 2.05
CA TYR A 242 3.34 5.00 2.63
C TYR A 242 3.02 6.46 2.27
N SER A 243 4.02 7.34 2.40
CA SER A 243 3.94 8.71 1.92
C SER A 243 5.33 9.16 1.50
N TYR A 244 5.39 10.05 0.51
CA TYR A 244 6.65 10.68 0.10
C TYR A 244 6.39 12.09 -0.44
N ASN A 245 7.41 12.93 -0.39
CA ASN A 245 7.40 14.24 -1.02
C ASN A 245 8.28 14.20 -2.27
N TYR A 246 7.76 14.68 -3.39
CA TYR A 246 8.49 14.75 -4.65
C TYR A 246 8.08 16.01 -5.43
N GLN A 247 9.06 16.81 -5.84
CA GLN A 247 8.86 18.07 -6.57
C GLN A 247 7.88 19.05 -5.90
N GLY A 248 7.89 19.11 -4.56
CA GLY A 248 6.99 19.95 -3.78
C GLY A 248 5.57 19.40 -3.60
N ASP A 249 5.28 18.22 -4.15
CA ASP A 249 4.01 17.51 -3.94
C ASP A 249 4.16 16.37 -2.94
N THR A 250 3.25 16.30 -1.97
CA THR A 250 3.06 15.10 -1.14
C THR A 250 2.20 14.08 -1.90
N TRP A 251 2.64 12.83 -1.87
CA TRP A 251 2.00 11.68 -2.49
C TRP A 251 1.86 10.53 -1.49
N ASP A 252 0.74 9.82 -1.61
CA ASP A 252 0.38 8.66 -0.81
C ASP A 252 0.62 7.40 -1.64
N GLY A 253 1.74 6.68 -1.48
CA GLY A 253 1.99 5.48 -2.28
C GLY A 253 1.19 4.25 -1.83
N ILE A 254 1.47 3.06 -2.37
CA ILE A 254 0.72 1.84 -2.02
C ILE A 254 1.16 1.20 -0.70
N ALA A 255 2.16 1.73 0.00
CA ALA A 255 2.72 1.13 1.22
C ALA A 255 3.13 -0.34 1.03
N ALA A 256 3.69 -0.66 -0.14
CA ALA A 256 4.07 -2.02 -0.54
C ALA A 256 5.25 -1.95 -1.53
N ASN A 257 6.40 -2.49 -1.13
CA ASN A 257 7.55 -2.59 -2.02
C ASN A 257 7.41 -3.82 -2.92
N LEU A 258 6.83 -3.63 -4.10
CA LEU A 258 6.53 -4.72 -5.04
C LEU A 258 7.77 -5.42 -5.63
N LYS A 259 8.96 -4.85 -5.42
CA LYS A 259 10.26 -5.43 -5.81
C LYS A 259 10.85 -6.34 -4.71
N ASN A 260 10.35 -6.28 -3.47
CA ASN A 260 10.93 -7.01 -2.34
C ASN A 260 10.51 -8.49 -2.38
N GLU A 261 11.50 -9.39 -2.45
CA GLU A 261 11.29 -10.85 -2.43
C GLU A 261 10.96 -11.38 -1.03
N ASP A 262 11.34 -10.65 0.03
CA ASP A 262 11.03 -11.01 1.42
C ASP A 262 9.61 -10.53 1.83
N SER A 263 8.75 -10.20 0.86
CA SER A 263 7.39 -9.74 1.14
C SER A 263 6.42 -10.32 0.12
N THR A 264 5.38 -11.00 0.62
CA THR A 264 4.33 -11.59 -0.22
C THR A 264 3.16 -10.63 -0.37
N PHE A 265 2.71 -10.43 -1.61
CA PHE A 265 1.58 -9.57 -1.93
C PHE A 265 0.56 -10.26 -2.84
N VAL A 266 -0.70 -9.81 -2.74
CA VAL A 266 -1.75 -10.10 -3.72
C VAL A 266 -2.13 -8.77 -4.36
N MET A 267 -2.06 -8.68 -5.68
CA MET A 267 -2.38 -7.44 -6.40
C MET A 267 -3.41 -7.67 -7.49
N ILE A 268 -4.47 -6.85 -7.46
CA ILE A 268 -5.35 -6.65 -8.60
C ILE A 268 -4.66 -5.68 -9.55
N MET A 269 -4.20 -6.18 -10.70
CA MET A 269 -3.59 -5.37 -11.74
C MET A 269 -4.63 -5.05 -12.81
N PRO A 270 -5.16 -3.82 -12.85
CA PRO A 270 -6.02 -3.41 -13.96
C PRO A 270 -5.25 -3.52 -15.27
N THR A 271 -5.85 -4.18 -16.26
CA THR A 271 -5.36 -4.15 -17.64
C THR A 271 -5.47 -2.72 -18.19
N ASN A 272 -4.92 -2.46 -19.37
CA ASN A 272 -5.09 -1.18 -20.06
C ASN A 272 -6.57 -0.81 -20.25
N GLN A 273 -7.45 -1.81 -20.42
CA GLN A 273 -8.89 -1.61 -20.45
C GLN A 273 -9.42 -1.32 -19.04
N GLY A 274 -9.10 -2.17 -18.06
CA GLY A 274 -9.54 -1.98 -16.67
C GLY A 274 -9.10 -0.65 -16.07
N TRP A 275 -7.93 -0.15 -16.43
CA TRP A 275 -7.41 1.15 -16.01
C TRP A 275 -8.25 2.30 -16.56
N ARG A 276 -8.63 2.25 -17.85
CA ARG A 276 -9.54 3.24 -18.44
C ARG A 276 -10.91 3.17 -17.79
N THR A 277 -11.48 1.97 -17.65
CA THR A 277 -12.78 1.77 -17.00
C THR A 277 -12.78 2.28 -15.55
N ALA A 278 -11.70 2.05 -14.80
CA ALA A 278 -11.54 2.57 -13.45
C ALA A 278 -11.55 4.10 -13.43
N LEU A 279 -10.80 4.74 -14.34
CA LEU A 279 -10.77 6.21 -14.45
C LEU A 279 -12.13 6.77 -14.84
N ASP A 280 -12.78 6.21 -15.86
CA ASP A 280 -14.09 6.67 -16.34
C ASP A 280 -15.15 6.61 -15.23
N LYS A 281 -15.12 5.56 -14.40
CA LYS A 281 -16.02 5.42 -13.23
C LYS A 281 -15.67 6.38 -12.08
N THR A 282 -14.39 6.65 -11.85
CA THR A 282 -13.93 7.39 -10.64
C THR A 282 -13.86 8.91 -10.85
N LEU A 283 -13.46 9.38 -12.03
CA LEU A 283 -13.33 10.82 -12.35
C LEU A 283 -14.58 11.65 -11.99
N PRO A 284 -15.83 11.20 -12.23
CA PRO A 284 -17.04 11.93 -11.88
C PRO A 284 -17.14 12.32 -10.39
N PHE A 285 -16.50 11.59 -9.49
CA PHE A 285 -16.54 11.85 -8.04
C PHE A 285 -15.53 12.92 -7.60
N TYR A 286 -14.60 13.32 -8.48
CA TYR A 286 -13.52 14.27 -8.19
C TYR A 286 -13.69 15.57 -8.99
N GLN A 287 -14.88 16.17 -8.97
CA GLN A 287 -15.13 17.48 -9.60
C GLN A 287 -14.71 18.62 -8.68
N TYR A 288 -13.93 19.58 -9.15
CA TYR A 288 -13.49 20.73 -8.36
C TYR A 288 -13.89 22.04 -9.04
N MET A 289 -14.16 23.08 -8.25
CA MET A 289 -14.29 24.43 -8.80
C MET A 289 -12.93 25.06 -9.08
N SER A 290 -12.89 25.97 -10.06
CA SER A 290 -11.72 26.80 -10.38
C SER A 290 -11.57 28.03 -9.48
N LEU A 291 -12.61 28.34 -8.68
CA LEU A 291 -12.60 29.43 -7.72
C LEU A 291 -11.87 29.04 -6.43
N PRO A 292 -11.32 30.00 -5.67
CA PRO A 292 -10.67 29.71 -4.40
C PRO A 292 -11.64 29.11 -3.38
N TYR A 293 -11.19 28.04 -2.70
CA TYR A 293 -11.80 27.54 -1.47
C TYR A 293 -11.29 28.37 -0.29
N ALA A 294 -12.17 28.70 0.64
CA ALA A 294 -11.75 29.23 1.94
C ALA A 294 -10.99 28.14 2.69
N ASN A 295 -9.87 28.52 3.30
CA ASN A 295 -9.12 27.65 4.18
C ASN A 295 -9.56 27.93 5.62
N LEU A 296 -10.26 26.98 6.22
CA LEU A 296 -10.78 27.08 7.58
C LEU A 296 -9.71 26.87 8.65
N ASP A 297 -8.55 26.34 8.26
CA ASP A 297 -7.41 26.12 9.15
C ASP A 297 -6.41 27.31 9.12
N ASP A 298 -6.34 28.08 8.01
CA ASP A 298 -5.58 29.34 7.86
C ASP A 298 -6.30 30.32 6.89
N GLU A 299 -7.09 31.26 7.40
CA GLU A 299 -7.95 32.16 6.62
C GLU A 299 -7.20 33.08 5.65
N ASN A 300 -5.93 33.36 5.93
CA ASN A 300 -5.11 34.21 5.08
C ASN A 300 -4.59 33.48 3.84
N LYS A 301 -4.86 32.17 3.72
CA LYS A 301 -4.36 31.31 2.65
C LYS A 301 -5.49 30.52 1.98
N PRO A 302 -6.42 31.18 1.27
CA PRO A 302 -7.40 30.48 0.46
C PRO A 302 -6.71 29.55 -0.54
N GLN A 303 -7.34 28.43 -0.86
CA GLN A 303 -6.77 27.40 -1.73
C GLN A 303 -7.37 27.49 -3.13
N THR A 304 -6.55 27.79 -4.12
CA THR A 304 -6.90 27.67 -5.54
C THR A 304 -6.25 26.42 -6.08
N VAL A 305 -7.04 25.57 -6.72
CA VAL A 305 -6.57 24.31 -7.32
C VAL A 305 -6.67 24.39 -8.84
N LYS A 306 -5.90 23.55 -9.54
CA LYS A 306 -6.09 23.28 -10.97
C LYS A 306 -7.07 22.11 -11.10
N PRO A 307 -8.36 22.33 -11.45
CA PRO A 307 -9.40 21.31 -11.30
C PRO A 307 -9.06 19.99 -12.01
N ASP A 308 -8.70 20.04 -13.29
CA ASP A 308 -8.42 18.85 -14.10
C ASP A 308 -7.20 18.07 -13.59
N ALA A 309 -6.15 18.79 -13.17
CA ALA A 309 -4.94 18.17 -12.65
C ALA A 309 -5.19 17.49 -11.30
N LEU A 310 -5.93 18.14 -10.40
CA LEU A 310 -6.28 17.59 -9.10
C LEU A 310 -7.29 16.45 -9.23
N GLN A 311 -8.28 16.56 -10.12
CA GLN A 311 -9.22 15.49 -10.47
C GLN A 311 -8.48 14.24 -10.91
N LYS A 312 -7.61 14.36 -11.91
CA LYS A 312 -6.83 13.24 -12.41
C LYS A 312 -5.95 12.64 -11.32
N LYS A 313 -5.26 13.47 -10.52
CA LYS A 313 -4.43 13.02 -9.40
C LYS A 313 -5.26 12.21 -8.41
N GLN A 314 -6.34 12.78 -7.88
CA GLN A 314 -7.12 12.16 -6.81
C GLN A 314 -7.86 10.90 -7.26
N ALA A 315 -8.36 10.87 -8.50
CA ALA A 315 -8.95 9.68 -9.10
C ALA A 315 -7.92 8.55 -9.29
N GLN A 316 -6.73 8.86 -9.83
CA GLN A 316 -5.67 7.86 -9.96
C GLN A 316 -5.22 7.30 -8.60
N MET A 317 -5.09 8.16 -7.59
CA MET A 317 -4.69 7.75 -6.25
C MET A 317 -5.76 6.86 -5.59
N SER A 318 -7.05 7.18 -5.74
CA SER A 318 -8.11 6.37 -5.15
C SER A 318 -8.22 4.97 -5.76
N ILE A 319 -7.85 4.83 -7.03
CA ILE A 319 -7.71 3.52 -7.69
C ILE A 319 -6.49 2.78 -7.11
N VAL A 320 -5.30 3.37 -7.21
CA VAL A 320 -4.03 2.68 -6.94
C VAL A 320 -3.88 2.27 -5.48
N ASN A 321 -4.38 3.07 -4.55
CA ASN A 321 -4.28 2.83 -3.11
C ASN A 321 -5.06 1.58 -2.61
N ARG A 322 -5.84 0.94 -3.50
CA ARG A 322 -6.69 -0.22 -3.17
C ARG A 322 -6.29 -1.50 -3.91
N LEU A 323 -5.28 -1.44 -4.76
CA LEU A 323 -4.91 -2.56 -5.64
C LEU A 323 -4.14 -3.66 -4.92
N VAL A 324 -3.50 -3.37 -3.79
CA VAL A 324 -2.52 -4.27 -3.16
C VAL A 324 -2.95 -4.69 -1.77
N PHE A 325 -2.84 -5.98 -1.53
CA PHE A 325 -3.10 -6.65 -0.26
C PHE A 325 -1.85 -7.41 0.18
N SER A 326 -1.69 -7.58 1.49
CA SER A 326 -0.66 -8.47 2.04
C SER A 326 -1.34 -9.53 2.90
N PRO A 327 -1.03 -10.83 2.70
CA PRO A 327 -1.49 -11.90 3.58
C PRO A 327 -1.15 -11.64 5.06
N ASN A 328 0.00 -11.01 5.35
CA ASN A 328 0.41 -10.67 6.72
C ASN A 328 -0.52 -9.65 7.41
N ARG A 329 -1.27 -8.86 6.64
CA ARG A 329 -2.30 -7.95 7.17
C ARG A 329 -3.67 -8.62 7.28
N GLN A 330 -3.87 -9.75 6.61
CA GLN A 330 -5.08 -10.54 6.68
C GLN A 330 -4.95 -11.57 7.80
N LYS A 331 -5.33 -11.18 9.02
CA LYS A 331 -5.17 -12.06 10.18
C LYS A 331 -5.94 -13.37 9.95
N TYR A 332 -5.23 -14.51 10.02
CA TYR A 332 -5.75 -15.86 9.82
C TYR A 332 -6.19 -16.22 8.40
N TYR A 333 -5.85 -15.42 7.38
CA TYR A 333 -6.18 -15.78 6.00
C TYR A 333 -5.02 -16.51 5.34
N THR A 334 -5.38 -17.49 4.54
CA THR A 334 -4.59 -18.14 3.52
C THR A 334 -4.84 -17.47 2.16
N LEU A 335 -4.16 -17.94 1.13
CA LEU A 335 -4.36 -17.44 -0.23
C LEU A 335 -5.73 -17.81 -0.81
N GLU A 336 -6.33 -18.91 -0.34
CA GLU A 336 -7.65 -19.39 -0.81
C GLU A 336 -8.81 -18.51 -0.30
N ASP A 337 -8.57 -17.73 0.76
CA ASP A 337 -9.55 -16.82 1.34
C ASP A 337 -9.75 -15.53 0.50
N PHE A 338 -8.80 -15.21 -0.39
CA PHE A 338 -8.95 -14.08 -1.31
C PHE A 338 -10.08 -14.35 -2.31
N GLY A 339 -11.14 -13.54 -2.22
CA GLY A 339 -12.37 -13.73 -2.99
C GLY A 339 -13.47 -14.50 -2.26
N ASN A 340 -13.22 -14.96 -1.03
CA ASN A 340 -14.13 -15.77 -0.21
C ASN A 340 -14.23 -15.26 1.24
N THR A 341 -14.29 -13.94 1.45
CA THR A 341 -14.26 -13.33 2.78
C THR A 341 -15.28 -12.19 2.94
N ASP A 342 -15.52 -11.75 4.17
CA ASP A 342 -16.39 -10.60 4.48
C ASP A 342 -15.66 -9.25 4.38
N SER A 343 -14.33 -9.25 4.52
CA SER A 343 -13.53 -8.01 4.45
C SER A 343 -12.08 -8.28 4.05
N LEU A 344 -11.43 -7.29 3.42
CA LEU A 344 -10.00 -7.31 3.11
C LEU A 344 -9.36 -5.97 3.49
N PHE A 345 -8.17 -6.04 4.08
CA PHE A 345 -7.36 -4.85 4.37
C PHE A 345 -6.33 -4.61 3.28
N THR A 346 -6.35 -3.44 2.65
CA THR A 346 -5.27 -3.05 1.73
C THR A 346 -3.96 -2.87 2.48
N THR A 347 -2.84 -2.81 1.77
CA THR A 347 -1.53 -2.49 2.37
C THR A 347 -1.49 -1.11 3.02
N ARG A 348 -2.37 -0.19 2.60
CA ARG A 348 -2.60 1.10 3.26
C ARG A 348 -3.54 1.05 4.48
N GLY A 349 -4.18 -0.08 4.73
CA GLY A 349 -5.14 -0.25 5.82
C GLY A 349 -6.56 0.22 5.51
N GLU A 350 -6.89 0.50 4.24
CA GLU A 350 -8.29 0.67 3.85
C GLU A 350 -9.00 -0.68 3.93
N VAL A 351 -10.22 -0.70 4.47
CA VAL A 351 -11.07 -1.89 4.53
C VAL A 351 -11.96 -1.92 3.30
N ILE A 352 -11.92 -3.04 2.58
CA ILE A 352 -12.86 -3.35 1.51
C ILE A 352 -13.82 -4.41 2.06
N ASP A 353 -15.07 -4.03 2.27
CA ASP A 353 -16.09 -4.93 2.83
C ASP A 353 -16.88 -5.66 1.74
N SER A 354 -17.63 -6.68 2.15
CA SER A 354 -18.60 -7.39 1.33
C SER A 354 -19.66 -6.43 0.75
N PRO A 355 -20.06 -6.58 -0.52
CA PRO A 355 -19.66 -7.65 -1.45
C PRO A 355 -18.39 -7.34 -2.25
N TYR A 356 -17.78 -6.16 -2.11
CA TYR A 356 -16.68 -5.70 -2.95
C TYR A 356 -15.41 -6.54 -2.79
N CYS A 357 -15.08 -6.97 -1.57
CA CYS A 357 -13.91 -7.82 -1.30
C CYS A 357 -13.91 -9.13 -2.08
N ASN A 358 -15.09 -9.64 -2.44
CA ASN A 358 -15.25 -10.84 -3.27
C ASN A 358 -15.41 -10.50 -4.75
N ASN A 359 -16.15 -9.44 -5.07
CA ASN A 359 -16.41 -9.02 -6.45
C ASN A 359 -15.15 -8.66 -7.23
N ILE A 360 -14.13 -8.10 -6.58
CA ILE A 360 -12.84 -7.76 -7.23
C ILE A 360 -12.09 -8.99 -7.76
N PHE A 361 -12.37 -10.20 -7.24
CA PHE A 361 -11.78 -11.46 -7.71
C PHE A 361 -12.68 -12.26 -8.66
N LYS A 362 -13.93 -11.81 -8.88
CA LYS A 362 -14.92 -12.60 -9.62
C LYS A 362 -14.55 -12.78 -11.09
N GLY A 363 -14.36 -14.02 -11.51
CA GLY A 363 -14.10 -14.39 -12.91
C GLY A 363 -12.66 -14.14 -13.38
N ILE A 364 -11.73 -13.88 -12.45
CA ILE A 364 -10.30 -13.70 -12.74
C ILE A 364 -9.50 -14.74 -11.95
N GLN A 365 -8.38 -15.19 -12.52
CA GLN A 365 -7.55 -16.27 -11.95
C GLN A 365 -6.21 -15.73 -11.45
N PRO A 366 -5.65 -16.32 -10.38
CA PRO A 366 -4.33 -15.94 -9.89
C PRO A 366 -3.23 -16.33 -10.87
N ILE A 367 -2.27 -15.45 -11.04
CA ILE A 367 -1.01 -15.69 -11.75
C ILE A 367 0.11 -15.66 -10.71
N PRO A 368 0.78 -16.80 -10.45
CA PRO A 368 1.84 -16.85 -9.45
C PRO A 368 3.07 -16.08 -9.92
N VAL A 369 3.61 -15.24 -9.04
CA VAL A 369 4.87 -14.50 -9.19
C VAL A 369 5.77 -14.80 -7.99
N SER A 370 7.05 -14.47 -8.09
CA SER A 370 8.06 -14.86 -7.07
C SER A 370 7.79 -14.31 -5.67
N ASN A 371 7.08 -13.17 -5.56
CA ASN A 371 6.69 -12.56 -4.30
C ASN A 371 5.17 -12.40 -4.16
N GLY A 372 4.39 -13.34 -4.72
CA GLY A 372 2.95 -13.48 -4.47
C GLY A 372 2.10 -13.73 -5.72
N TYR A 373 0.98 -13.03 -5.86
CA TYR A 373 -0.02 -13.31 -6.90
C TYR A 373 -0.53 -12.05 -7.60
N VAL A 374 -0.66 -12.14 -8.91
CA VAL A 374 -1.29 -11.14 -9.77
C VAL A 374 -2.66 -11.61 -10.21
N TYR A 375 -3.64 -10.71 -10.18
CA TYR A 375 -4.95 -10.92 -10.76
C TYR A 375 -5.19 -9.83 -11.80
N LEU A 376 -5.33 -10.22 -13.07
CA LEU A 376 -5.60 -9.27 -14.15
C LEU A 376 -7.10 -8.93 -14.19
N ALA A 377 -7.43 -7.64 -14.17
CA ALA A 377 -8.81 -7.18 -14.15
C ALA A 377 -9.12 -6.19 -15.29
N ASP A 378 -10.15 -6.50 -16.08
CA ASP A 378 -10.67 -5.61 -17.14
C ASP A 378 -11.76 -4.65 -16.65
N ASP A 379 -12.25 -4.84 -15.42
CA ASP A 379 -13.32 -4.04 -14.83
C ASP A 379 -12.92 -3.57 -13.42
N TYR A 380 -13.39 -2.39 -13.04
CA TYR A 380 -13.16 -1.80 -11.72
C TYR A 380 -14.37 -2.05 -10.83
N ARG A 381 -14.18 -2.93 -9.84
CA ARG A 381 -15.23 -3.45 -8.94
C ARG A 381 -14.97 -3.11 -7.48
N TYR A 382 -14.32 -1.98 -7.23
CA TYR A 382 -14.16 -1.39 -5.91
C TYR A 382 -15.29 -0.38 -5.65
N PRO A 383 -15.56 -0.04 -4.38
CA PRO A 383 -16.49 1.05 -4.08
C PRO A 383 -15.96 2.37 -4.66
N LEU A 384 -16.84 3.15 -5.27
CA LEU A 384 -16.49 4.43 -5.90
C LEU A 384 -16.43 5.56 -4.87
N THR A 385 -17.22 5.44 -3.82
CA THR A 385 -17.24 6.33 -2.66
C THR A 385 -16.72 5.64 -1.40
N GLN A 386 -16.49 6.41 -0.34
CA GLN A 386 -16.19 5.90 1.00
C GLN A 386 -17.09 6.62 1.98
N ASP A 387 -17.50 5.89 3.01
CA ASP A 387 -18.16 6.48 4.15
C ASP A 387 -17.22 7.43 4.88
N ILE A 388 -17.74 8.56 5.32
CA ILE A 388 -17.00 9.55 6.10
C ILE A 388 -17.60 9.56 7.50
N GLU A 389 -16.77 9.29 8.48
CA GLU A 389 -17.14 9.35 9.89
C GLU A 389 -16.40 10.51 10.56
N VAL A 390 -17.15 11.35 11.26
CA VAL A 390 -16.64 12.52 11.99
C VAL A 390 -17.00 12.34 13.46
N GLU A 391 -16.01 11.96 14.26
CA GLU A 391 -16.19 11.75 15.70
C GLU A 391 -16.48 13.07 16.42
N GLY A 392 -17.51 13.06 17.25
CA GLY A 392 -18.09 14.23 17.88
C GLY A 392 -17.16 14.89 18.88
N GLU A 393 -16.38 14.10 19.62
CA GLU A 393 -15.39 14.54 20.60
C GLU A 393 -14.12 15.11 19.96
N ASN A 394 -13.86 14.79 18.69
CA ASN A 394 -12.62 15.18 18.04
C ASN A 394 -12.67 16.65 17.62
N SER A 395 -12.09 17.50 18.46
CA SER A 395 -12.08 18.95 18.28
C SER A 395 -11.40 19.44 17.00
N PHE A 396 -10.61 18.60 16.32
CA PHE A 396 -10.07 18.91 15.00
C PHE A 396 -11.19 19.19 13.97
N TYR A 397 -12.34 18.51 14.09
CA TYR A 397 -13.47 18.68 13.18
C TYR A 397 -14.44 19.78 13.58
N TRP A 398 -14.19 20.52 14.67
CA TRP A 398 -15.09 21.56 15.10
C TRP A 398 -14.80 22.88 14.39
N ASN A 399 -15.82 23.54 13.85
CA ASN A 399 -15.68 24.91 13.33
C ASN A 399 -16.12 25.96 14.37
N LYS A 400 -15.22 26.27 15.30
CA LYS A 400 -15.48 27.19 16.43
C LYS A 400 -15.78 28.64 16.02
N LYS A 401 -15.62 29.01 14.74
CA LYS A 401 -15.88 30.37 14.25
C LYS A 401 -17.36 30.63 13.97
N MET A 402 -18.15 29.58 13.73
CA MET A 402 -19.59 29.67 13.51
C MET A 402 -20.41 29.31 14.76
N ILE A 403 -19.82 29.49 15.95
CA ILE A 403 -20.48 29.23 17.22
C ILE A 403 -21.44 30.37 17.57
N SER A 404 -22.66 30.02 18.03
CA SER A 404 -23.60 30.99 18.58
C SER A 404 -22.98 31.68 19.80
N ALA A 405 -23.24 32.98 19.98
CA ALA A 405 -22.65 33.71 21.09
C ALA A 405 -23.04 33.06 22.43
N SER A 406 -22.07 32.92 23.33
CA SER A 406 -22.26 32.23 24.61
C SER A 406 -22.51 30.72 24.52
N THR A 407 -22.26 30.06 23.39
CA THR A 407 -22.20 28.59 23.36
C THR A 407 -20.79 28.10 23.70
N THR A 408 -20.69 27.04 24.51
CA THR A 408 -19.44 26.36 24.83
C THR A 408 -19.44 24.97 24.22
N TRP A 409 -18.30 24.55 23.66
CA TRP A 409 -18.10 23.19 23.13
C TRP A 409 -17.05 22.46 23.96
N ALA A 410 -17.31 21.20 24.25
CA ALA A 410 -16.41 20.33 25.00
C ALA A 410 -16.61 18.86 24.60
N ALA A 411 -15.69 18.02 25.06
CA ALA A 411 -15.74 16.57 24.89
C ALA A 411 -15.89 15.91 26.27
N ALA A 412 -16.48 14.72 26.30
CA ALA A 412 -16.61 13.91 27.50
C ALA A 412 -16.46 12.41 27.19
N SER A 413 -16.02 11.62 28.17
CA SER A 413 -15.83 10.18 28.04
C SER A 413 -16.92 9.38 28.73
N VAL A 414 -17.34 8.28 28.11
CA VAL A 414 -18.27 7.29 28.63
C VAL A 414 -17.47 6.05 29.02
N THR A 415 -17.15 5.93 30.31
CA THR A 415 -16.46 4.76 30.86
C THR A 415 -17.47 3.71 31.30
N LYS A 416 -17.02 2.46 31.48
CA LYS A 416 -17.85 1.40 32.07
C LYS A 416 -18.42 1.79 33.45
N ALA A 417 -17.72 2.64 34.20
CA ALA A 417 -18.12 3.06 35.55
C ALA A 417 -19.22 4.14 35.56
N ASN A 418 -19.22 5.07 34.59
CA ASN A 418 -20.19 6.17 34.53
C ASN A 418 -21.32 5.94 33.52
N ARG A 419 -21.20 4.94 32.64
CA ARG A 419 -22.20 4.64 31.62
C ARG A 419 -23.55 4.29 32.27
N ASN A 420 -24.59 5.01 31.87
CA ASN A 420 -25.94 4.73 32.30
C ASN A 420 -26.47 3.45 31.62
N PRO A 421 -26.73 2.36 32.38
CA PRO A 421 -27.13 1.08 31.82
C PRO A 421 -28.56 1.09 31.26
N LYS A 422 -29.36 2.12 31.58
CA LYS A 422 -30.73 2.28 31.06
C LYS A 422 -30.75 2.80 29.63
N ILE A 423 -29.63 3.30 29.11
CA ILE A 423 -29.52 3.84 27.77
C ILE A 423 -28.97 2.77 26.83
N SER A 424 -29.79 2.38 25.87
CA SER A 424 -29.42 1.42 24.83
C SER A 424 -28.54 2.06 23.73
N GLY A 425 -27.83 1.24 22.95
CA GLY A 425 -26.91 1.69 21.90
C GLY A 425 -25.48 1.93 22.39
N SER A 426 -24.51 1.97 21.47
CA SER A 426 -23.09 2.21 21.78
C SER A 426 -22.68 3.64 21.49
N VAL A 427 -21.62 4.11 22.15
CA VAL A 427 -20.95 5.40 21.85
C VAL A 427 -19.59 5.04 21.25
N SER A 428 -19.30 5.53 20.04
CA SER A 428 -18.03 5.31 19.35
C SER A 428 -16.87 5.84 20.19
N GLY A 429 -15.73 5.13 20.16
CA GLY A 429 -14.53 5.56 20.90
C GLY A 429 -14.69 5.75 22.42
N ASN A 430 -15.85 5.40 23.01
CA ASN A 430 -16.22 5.72 24.38
C ASN A 430 -16.15 7.24 24.71
N ALA A 431 -16.42 8.11 23.74
CA ALA A 431 -16.42 9.56 23.94
C ALA A 431 -17.45 10.26 23.06
N TYR A 432 -17.85 11.47 23.42
CA TYR A 432 -18.76 12.29 22.62
C TYR A 432 -18.42 13.78 22.75
N GLY A 433 -18.79 14.55 21.74
CA GLY A 433 -18.76 16.01 21.79
C GLY A 433 -20.08 16.56 22.30
N TYR A 434 -20.05 17.71 22.94
CA TYR A 434 -21.28 18.42 23.27
C TYR A 434 -21.14 19.94 23.16
N SER A 435 -22.27 20.58 22.83
CA SER A 435 -22.45 22.01 22.91
C SER A 435 -23.48 22.38 23.97
N ALA A 436 -23.22 23.48 24.68
CA ALA A 436 -24.12 24.00 25.69
C ALA A 436 -24.21 25.52 25.59
N GLY A 437 -25.43 26.06 25.64
CA GLY A 437 -25.64 27.49 25.79
C GLY A 437 -25.25 27.94 27.21
N ALA A 438 -24.69 29.14 27.35
CA ALA A 438 -24.34 29.70 28.64
C ALA A 438 -25.59 29.91 29.50
N THR A 439 -25.44 29.61 30.79
CA THR A 439 -26.49 29.76 31.80
C THR A 439 -27.07 31.18 31.77
N GLY A 440 -28.40 31.29 31.64
CA GLY A 440 -29.12 32.57 31.69
C GLY A 440 -29.19 33.33 30.35
N THR A 441 -28.67 32.76 29.26
CA THR A 441 -28.79 33.36 27.92
C THR A 441 -30.03 32.85 27.19
N ARG A 442 -30.60 33.68 26.30
CA ARG A 442 -31.73 33.29 25.43
C ARG A 442 -31.28 32.62 24.12
N GLN A 443 -29.98 32.41 23.94
CA GLN A 443 -29.41 31.92 22.69
C GLN A 443 -29.44 30.39 22.64
N ALA A 444 -29.89 29.88 21.51
CA ALA A 444 -29.87 28.46 21.21
C ALA A 444 -28.43 27.99 20.99
N ALA A 445 -28.07 26.87 21.61
CA ALA A 445 -26.78 26.24 21.37
C ALA A 445 -26.72 25.69 19.94
N ASN A 446 -25.56 25.82 19.30
CA ASN A 446 -25.27 25.15 18.04
C ASN A 446 -23.97 24.34 18.14
N PHE A 447 -23.77 23.42 17.19
CA PHE A 447 -22.55 22.63 17.06
C PHE A 447 -22.23 22.48 15.58
N VAL A 448 -21.07 22.97 15.14
CA VAL A 448 -20.69 23.01 13.73
C VAL A 448 -19.50 22.09 13.45
N PHE A 449 -19.70 21.15 12.54
CA PHE A 449 -18.71 20.15 12.13
C PHE A 449 -18.16 20.45 10.74
N LYS A 450 -16.83 20.36 10.59
CA LYS A 450 -16.09 20.28 9.33
C LYS A 450 -16.21 18.85 8.81
N LEU A 451 -16.70 18.68 7.58
CA LEU A 451 -16.83 17.37 6.95
C LEU A 451 -15.59 17.11 6.06
N PRO A 452 -14.66 16.22 6.46
CA PRO A 452 -13.42 16.01 5.71
C PRO A 452 -13.63 15.14 4.48
N ASN A 453 -12.75 15.29 3.47
CA ASN A 453 -12.62 14.36 2.34
C ASN A 453 -13.89 14.11 1.50
N VAL A 454 -14.89 14.99 1.59
CA VAL A 454 -16.13 14.89 0.82
C VAL A 454 -15.82 14.90 -0.68
N LEU A 455 -16.40 13.94 -1.41
CA LEU A 455 -16.33 13.86 -2.87
C LEU A 455 -17.52 14.58 -3.53
N SER A 456 -17.45 14.82 -4.84
CA SER A 456 -18.60 15.24 -5.67
C SER A 456 -19.55 14.06 -5.88
N ALA A 457 -20.12 13.58 -4.78
CA ALA A 457 -20.90 12.36 -4.68
C ALA A 457 -22.22 12.61 -3.96
N THR A 458 -23.09 11.61 -4.00
CA THR A 458 -24.35 11.62 -3.26
C THR A 458 -24.13 10.94 -1.92
N TYR A 459 -24.66 11.53 -0.84
CA TYR A 459 -24.57 10.99 0.51
C TYR A 459 -25.89 11.04 1.24
N ASP A 460 -26.13 10.03 2.08
CA ASP A 460 -27.04 10.17 3.22
C ASP A 460 -26.26 10.65 4.43
N ILE A 461 -26.70 11.73 5.07
CA ILE A 461 -25.98 12.38 6.17
C ILE A 461 -26.76 12.14 7.47
N TRP A 462 -26.11 11.48 8.42
CA TRP A 462 -26.67 11.09 9.70
C TRP A 462 -25.96 11.78 10.86
N ALA A 463 -26.69 12.06 11.93
CA ALA A 463 -26.10 12.36 13.23
C ALA A 463 -26.48 11.27 14.24
N ILE A 464 -25.50 10.85 15.02
CA ILE A 464 -25.71 9.98 16.18
C ILE A 464 -25.75 10.87 17.42
N ILE A 465 -26.94 11.05 17.98
CA ILE A 465 -27.22 11.91 19.11
C ILE A 465 -27.21 11.09 20.39
N VAL A 466 -26.55 11.62 21.41
CA VAL A 466 -26.39 10.96 22.71
C VAL A 466 -27.32 11.61 23.74
N PRO A 467 -28.04 10.84 24.57
CA PRO A 467 -28.81 11.43 25.66
C PRO A 467 -27.90 12.10 26.70
N GLU A 468 -28.35 13.21 27.30
CA GLU A 468 -27.57 13.99 28.28
C GLU A 468 -27.08 13.15 29.48
N ASN A 469 -27.82 12.11 29.86
CA ASN A 469 -27.51 11.25 31.01
C ASN A 469 -26.69 10.00 30.63
N ILE A 470 -26.10 9.92 29.44
CA ILE A 470 -25.31 8.74 29.02
C ILE A 470 -24.19 8.39 30.00
N ALA A 471 -23.59 9.39 30.64
CA ALA A 471 -22.49 9.28 31.59
C ALA A 471 -22.89 9.70 33.02
N ASP A 472 -24.20 9.78 33.29
CA ASP A 472 -24.76 10.15 34.60
C ASP A 472 -25.88 9.17 34.97
N THR A 473 -25.57 8.25 35.89
CA THR A 473 -26.49 7.21 36.35
C THR A 473 -27.56 7.74 37.31
N LEU A 474 -27.35 8.93 37.89
CA LEU A 474 -28.19 9.49 38.95
C LEU A 474 -29.17 10.53 38.41
N LYS A 475 -28.88 11.14 37.25
CA LYS A 475 -29.73 12.17 36.64
C LYS A 475 -31.16 11.68 36.39
N GLN A 476 -32.08 12.27 37.14
CA GLN A 476 -33.52 12.15 36.94
C GLN A 476 -34.01 13.30 36.05
N ASN A 477 -35.09 13.10 35.30
CA ASN A 477 -35.72 14.10 34.42
C ASN A 477 -34.84 14.56 33.26
N VAL A 478 -34.49 13.63 32.38
CA VAL A 478 -33.78 13.92 31.12
C VAL A 478 -34.75 14.47 30.11
N LEU A 479 -34.42 15.61 29.52
CA LEU A 479 -35.24 16.24 28.48
C LEU A 479 -34.75 15.82 27.10
N PRO A 480 -35.67 15.54 26.15
CA PRO A 480 -35.29 15.28 24.77
C PRO A 480 -34.65 16.53 24.13
N LEU A 481 -33.69 16.32 23.24
CA LEU A 481 -33.15 17.39 22.41
C LEU A 481 -34.06 17.64 21.21
N LYS A 482 -34.49 18.88 21.02
CA LYS A 482 -35.18 19.33 19.80
C LYS A 482 -34.25 20.21 18.98
N PHE A 483 -33.92 19.78 17.76
CA PHE A 483 -32.89 20.44 16.93
C PHE A 483 -33.21 20.43 15.44
N LYS A 484 -32.49 21.26 14.68
CA LYS A 484 -32.47 21.28 13.20
C LYS A 484 -31.04 21.16 12.70
N ALA A 485 -30.88 20.76 11.44
CA ALA A 485 -29.59 20.73 10.76
C ALA A 485 -29.55 21.75 9.60
N THR A 486 -28.38 22.28 9.30
CA THR A 486 -28.09 23.12 8.13
C THR A 486 -26.76 22.69 7.54
N LEU A 487 -26.69 22.52 6.22
CA LEU A 487 -25.46 22.19 5.51
C LEU A 487 -24.99 23.40 4.70
N ASN A 488 -23.72 23.79 4.85
CA ASN A 488 -23.10 24.84 4.06
C ASN A 488 -21.98 24.25 3.19
N TYR A 489 -21.98 24.56 1.90
CA TYR A 489 -21.11 23.93 0.90
C TYR A 489 -20.91 24.82 -0.33
N TYR A 490 -19.81 24.65 -1.06
CA TYR A 490 -19.61 25.25 -2.38
C TYR A 490 -20.50 24.60 -3.44
N ASN A 491 -21.23 25.42 -4.19
CA ASN A 491 -22.03 24.99 -5.34
C ASN A 491 -21.25 24.94 -6.67
N GLY A 492 -19.95 25.25 -6.62
CA GLY A 492 -19.04 25.30 -7.76
C GLY A 492 -19.06 26.59 -8.58
N LYS A 493 -19.92 27.56 -8.24
CA LYS A 493 -20.13 28.81 -9.01
C LYS A 493 -19.77 30.08 -8.23
N SER A 494 -19.50 29.99 -6.93
CA SER A 494 -19.23 31.12 -6.05
C SER A 494 -18.19 30.76 -4.98
N THR A 495 -17.44 31.77 -4.53
CA THR A 495 -16.55 31.69 -3.35
C THR A 495 -17.30 31.78 -2.02
N THR A 496 -18.60 31.99 -2.06
CA THR A 496 -19.48 31.94 -0.88
C THR A 496 -20.15 30.58 -0.79
N LEU A 497 -20.23 30.03 0.43
CA LEU A 497 -20.94 28.79 0.68
C LEU A 497 -22.45 28.97 0.41
N SER A 498 -22.99 28.07 -0.40
CA SER A 498 -24.43 27.84 -0.49
C SER A 498 -24.92 27.13 0.77
N LYS A 499 -26.23 27.23 1.02
CA LYS A 499 -26.88 26.70 2.22
C LYS A 499 -28.02 25.78 1.82
N GLU A 500 -28.04 24.57 2.38
CA GLU A 500 -29.17 23.63 2.34
C GLU A 500 -29.80 23.55 3.74
N GLY A 501 -31.13 23.67 3.81
CA GLY A 501 -31.88 23.78 5.06
C GLY A 501 -32.09 25.22 5.58
N PRO A 502 -32.49 25.39 6.87
CA PRO A 502 -32.53 24.36 7.89
C PRO A 502 -33.60 23.29 7.64
N THR A 503 -33.34 22.08 8.12
CA THR A 503 -34.28 20.95 8.06
C THR A 503 -35.55 21.22 8.89
N LYS A 504 -36.51 20.30 8.81
CA LYS A 504 -37.56 20.17 9.85
C LYS A 504 -36.94 19.87 11.21
N ASP A 505 -37.72 20.10 12.27
CA ASP A 505 -37.34 19.75 13.65
C ASP A 505 -37.19 18.23 13.80
N PHE A 506 -36.12 17.81 14.46
CA PHE A 506 -35.92 16.47 14.98
C PHE A 506 -36.07 16.49 16.50
N ILE A 507 -36.52 15.38 17.08
CA ILE A 507 -36.57 15.16 18.53
C ILE A 507 -35.81 13.87 18.81
N ALA A 508 -34.69 13.98 19.52
CA ALA A 508 -33.87 12.82 19.85
C ALA A 508 -34.46 12.04 21.04
N ASP A 509 -34.41 10.71 20.93
CA ASP A 509 -34.82 9.81 22.00
C ASP A 509 -33.90 9.94 23.22
N THR A 510 -34.47 9.88 24.42
CA THR A 510 -33.73 9.96 25.69
C THR A 510 -33.32 8.60 26.24
N ALA A 511 -33.86 7.50 25.69
CA ALA A 511 -33.62 6.13 26.16
C ALA A 511 -32.58 5.36 25.31
N LYS A 512 -32.08 5.96 24.24
CA LYS A 512 -31.08 5.35 23.36
C LYS A 512 -30.12 6.37 22.79
N VAL A 513 -28.93 5.91 22.43
CA VAL A 513 -28.09 6.61 21.45
C VAL A 513 -28.84 6.58 20.11
N ASP A 514 -29.27 7.75 19.63
CA ASP A 514 -30.26 7.87 18.57
C ASP A 514 -29.62 8.24 17.22
N THR A 515 -29.89 7.45 16.19
CA THR A 515 -29.34 7.64 14.85
C THR A 515 -30.38 8.33 13.96
N ILE A 516 -30.12 9.57 13.57
CA ILE A 516 -31.09 10.45 12.91
C ILE A 516 -30.58 10.83 11.51
N LEU A 517 -31.37 10.54 10.48
CA LEU A 517 -31.11 10.97 9.09
C LEU A 517 -31.42 12.46 8.95
N LEU A 518 -30.40 13.25 8.67
CA LEU A 518 -30.51 14.71 8.53
C LEU A 518 -30.83 15.12 7.09
N PHE A 519 -30.07 14.56 6.14
CA PHE A 519 -30.21 14.81 4.71
C PHE A 519 -30.13 13.49 3.97
N GLU A 520 -31.13 13.22 3.13
CA GLU A 520 -31.21 12.03 2.29
C GLU A 520 -30.81 12.40 0.86
N ASN A 521 -29.99 11.57 0.20
CA ASN A 521 -29.58 11.73 -1.19
C ASN A 521 -28.97 13.12 -1.52
N PHE A 522 -28.21 13.71 -0.60
CA PHE A 522 -27.62 15.02 -0.86
C PHE A 522 -26.39 14.88 -1.78
N LYS A 523 -26.46 15.48 -2.98
CA LYS A 523 -25.34 15.54 -3.93
C LYS A 523 -24.47 16.77 -3.66
N PHE A 524 -23.22 16.55 -3.24
CA PHE A 524 -22.23 17.63 -3.23
C PHE A 524 -21.81 17.95 -4.68
N PRO A 525 -21.88 19.22 -5.13
CA PRO A 525 -21.50 19.57 -6.50
C PRO A 525 -19.99 19.49 -6.76
N VAL A 526 -19.18 19.72 -5.72
CA VAL A 526 -17.71 19.70 -5.80
C VAL A 526 -17.12 18.84 -4.69
N ALA A 527 -15.94 18.31 -4.95
CA ALA A 527 -15.10 17.57 -4.04
C ALA A 527 -14.20 18.51 -3.23
N TYR A 528 -13.88 18.07 -2.03
CA TYR A 528 -13.00 18.72 -1.05
C TYR A 528 -11.77 17.87 -0.76
N LYS A 529 -11.81 16.55 -1.05
CA LYS A 529 -10.65 15.66 -0.92
C LYS A 529 -9.48 16.20 -1.74
N GLY A 530 -8.32 16.34 -1.09
CA GLY A 530 -7.11 16.88 -1.72
C GLY A 530 -7.00 18.41 -1.74
N VAL A 531 -7.97 19.14 -1.16
CA VAL A 531 -7.91 20.60 -0.98
C VAL A 531 -7.67 20.90 0.49
N SER A 532 -6.50 21.43 0.84
CA SER A 532 -6.11 21.65 2.24
C SER A 532 -7.04 22.65 2.93
N GLY A 533 -7.52 22.32 4.13
CA GLY A 533 -8.32 23.22 4.95
C GLY A 533 -9.70 23.59 4.41
N ALA A 534 -10.16 22.96 3.33
CA ALA A 534 -11.46 23.20 2.74
C ALA A 534 -12.47 22.11 3.14
N TYR A 535 -13.63 22.52 3.65
CA TYR A 535 -14.65 21.59 4.18
C TYR A 535 -16.06 22.12 3.93
N PRO A 536 -17.05 21.27 3.60
CA PRO A 536 -18.44 21.56 3.92
C PRO A 536 -18.62 21.65 5.43
N LEU A 537 -19.66 22.37 5.85
CA LEU A 537 -19.97 22.61 7.25
C LEU A 537 -21.38 22.16 7.59
N LEU A 538 -21.50 21.21 8.52
CA LEU A 538 -22.78 20.77 9.07
C LEU A 538 -23.01 21.46 10.41
N THR A 539 -24.07 22.26 10.51
CA THR A 539 -24.52 22.89 11.74
C THR A 539 -25.71 22.14 12.30
N LEU A 540 -25.60 21.68 13.55
CA LEU A 540 -26.74 21.28 14.38
C LEU A 540 -27.10 22.44 15.30
N GLU A 541 -28.38 22.79 15.39
CA GLU A 541 -28.85 23.92 16.20
C GLU A 541 -30.08 23.54 17.01
N VAL A 542 -30.07 23.88 18.30
CA VAL A 542 -31.26 23.74 19.16
C VAL A 542 -32.38 24.59 18.60
N SER A 543 -33.53 23.98 18.33
CA SER A 543 -34.65 24.67 17.68
C SER A 543 -35.86 24.89 18.61
N SER A 544 -35.80 24.39 19.85
CA SER A 544 -36.79 24.72 20.88
C SER A 544 -36.73 26.20 21.27
N ARG A 545 -37.89 26.82 21.47
CA ARG A 545 -37.99 28.21 21.93
C ARG A 545 -37.52 28.31 23.38
N TRP A 546 -36.99 29.46 23.76
CA TRP A 546 -36.54 29.74 25.14
C TRP A 546 -37.57 29.32 26.21
N SER A 547 -38.86 29.60 26.00
CA SER A 547 -39.93 29.21 26.94
C SER A 547 -40.12 27.70 27.11
N GLU A 548 -39.65 26.89 26.16
CA GLU A 548 -39.77 25.43 26.17
C GLU A 548 -38.60 24.75 26.91
N TRP A 549 -37.49 25.45 27.17
CA TRP A 549 -36.31 24.90 27.85
C TRP A 549 -35.85 25.71 29.08
N GLN A 550 -36.32 26.95 29.25
CA GLN A 550 -36.19 27.75 30.47
C GLN A 550 -37.53 28.47 30.74
N GLY A 551 -38.39 27.85 31.55
CA GLY A 551 -39.72 28.37 31.92
C GLY A 551 -40.65 27.28 32.44
N TYR A 552 -41.94 27.57 32.58
CA TYR A 552 -42.98 26.62 33.05
C TYR A 552 -43.13 25.35 32.19
N GLY A 553 -42.55 25.32 30.98
CA GLY A 553 -42.64 24.19 30.06
C GLY A 553 -41.62 23.08 30.30
N ASN A 554 -40.34 23.43 30.53
CA ASN A 554 -39.19 22.51 30.69
C ASN A 554 -39.31 21.20 29.88
N LYS A 555 -39.58 21.30 28.57
CA LYS A 555 -39.91 20.18 27.68
C LYS A 555 -38.70 19.64 26.91
N TYR A 556 -37.75 20.49 26.58
CA TYR A 556 -36.61 20.15 25.73
C TYR A 556 -35.29 20.61 26.32
N ALA A 557 -34.21 19.90 26.00
CA ALA A 557 -32.85 20.30 26.35
C ALA A 557 -32.32 21.42 25.46
N ASN A 558 -31.46 22.29 26.01
CA ASN A 558 -30.69 23.30 25.25
C ASN A 558 -29.21 22.93 25.12
N ARG A 559 -28.93 21.63 24.96
CA ARG A 559 -27.58 21.10 24.81
C ARG A 559 -27.59 20.01 23.77
N ILE A 560 -26.62 20.05 22.87
CA ILE A 560 -26.47 19.05 21.81
C ILE A 560 -25.35 18.13 22.22
N TYR A 561 -25.59 16.83 22.20
CA TYR A 561 -24.60 15.79 22.51
C TYR A 561 -24.49 14.89 21.28
N VAL A 562 -23.30 14.80 20.69
CA VAL A 562 -23.07 14.11 19.43
C VAL A 562 -21.97 13.08 19.63
N ASP A 563 -22.30 11.82 19.37
CA ASP A 563 -21.32 10.74 19.26
C ASP A 563 -20.53 10.92 17.95
N LYS A 564 -21.23 10.91 16.82
CA LYS A 564 -20.61 11.05 15.50
C LYS A 564 -21.56 11.56 14.42
N ILE A 565 -20.98 12.15 13.38
CA ILE A 565 -21.64 12.41 12.10
C ILE A 565 -21.17 11.37 11.10
N ILE A 566 -22.10 10.80 10.33
CA ILE A 566 -21.80 9.79 9.31
C ILE A 566 -22.34 10.26 7.98
N LEU A 567 -21.49 10.29 6.95
CA LEU A 567 -21.90 10.44 5.57
C LEU A 567 -21.76 9.07 4.91
N LYS A 568 -22.88 8.47 4.51
CA LYS A 568 -22.91 7.22 3.76
C LYS A 568 -22.87 7.51 2.27
N GLY A 569 -21.78 7.15 1.60
CA GLY A 569 -21.58 7.43 0.17
C GLY A 569 -22.40 6.50 -0.72
N LYS A 570 -22.86 7.02 -1.88
CA LYS A 570 -23.55 6.21 -2.90
C LYS A 570 -22.71 6.10 -4.16
N ASP A 571 -22.55 4.87 -4.61
CA ASP A 571 -21.94 4.53 -5.89
C ASP A 571 -23.04 4.63 -6.97
N GLU A 572 -23.25 5.83 -7.50
CA GLU A 572 -24.26 6.16 -8.52
C GLU A 572 -23.67 6.22 -9.94
#